data_AF-A0A6V8SER7-F1
#
_entry.id   AF-A0A6V8SER7-F1
#
_cell.length_a   1.000
_cell.length_b   1.000
_cell.length_c   1.000
_cell.angle_alpha   90.00
_cell.angle_beta   90.00
_cell.angle_gamma   90.00
#
_symmetry.space_group_name_H-M   'P 1'
#
loop_
_entity.id
_entity.type
_entity.pdbx_description
1 polymer ?
#
loop_
_entity_poly.entity_id
_entity_poly.type
_entity_poly.pdbx_seq_one_letter_code
_entity_poly.pdbx_strand_id
1 'polypeptide(L)'
;MEISRVGRKTAVQSEERKKIDSKKDFSQSFNKERQKKSEEQLKDLMDDIKKKGNRLVITKSYADVRAYKNQIKEYLKSVLEYMYNVKKDISFWQTQYFITVDTIDAKLQEITDALLSEEKDNISIASTVDEIQGLMVDIYK
;
A
#
# COMPACT_ATOMS: atom_id res chain seq x y z
N MET A 1 72.35 -45.23 -14.26
CA MET A 1 71.02 -44.82 -14.76
C MET A 1 70.07 -44.84 -13.58
N GLU A 2 69.79 -43.68 -12.99
CA GLU A 2 68.75 -43.51 -11.97
C GLU A 2 67.86 -42.35 -12.41
N ILE A 3 66.55 -42.60 -12.49
CA ILE A 3 65.55 -41.71 -13.07
C ILE A 3 64.77 -41.09 -11.91
N SER A 4 65.11 -39.85 -11.56
CA SER A 4 64.35 -39.10 -10.54
C SER A 4 63.13 -38.44 -11.18
N ARG A 5 61.93 -38.87 -10.78
CA ARG A 5 60.66 -38.26 -11.19
C ARG A 5 60.48 -36.92 -10.47
N VAL A 6 60.72 -35.82 -11.19
CA VAL A 6 60.37 -34.47 -10.71
C VAL A 6 58.89 -34.23 -10.94
N GLY A 7 58.10 -34.50 -9.91
CA GLY A 7 56.72 -34.01 -9.81
C GLY A 7 56.73 -32.51 -9.50
N ARG A 8 56.47 -31.68 -10.50
CA ARG A 8 56.14 -30.26 -10.26
C ARG A 8 54.63 -30.11 -10.30
N LYS A 9 54.02 -30.15 -9.12
CA LYS A 9 52.64 -29.71 -8.91
C LYS A 9 52.59 -28.22 -9.23
N THR A 10 52.05 -27.84 -10.38
CA THR A 10 51.52 -26.49 -10.56
C THR A 10 50.28 -26.42 -9.67
N ALA A 11 50.44 -25.90 -8.45
CA ALA A 11 49.32 -25.42 -7.68
C ALA A 11 48.71 -24.26 -8.48
N VAL A 12 47.66 -24.56 -9.25
CA VAL A 12 46.72 -23.54 -9.68
C VAL A 12 46.18 -22.96 -8.39
N GLN A 13 46.65 -21.77 -8.01
CA GLN A 13 46.00 -20.98 -6.98
C GLN A 13 44.58 -20.78 -7.48
N SER A 14 43.65 -21.53 -6.89
CA SER A 14 42.24 -21.22 -6.99
C SER A 14 42.10 -19.84 -6.34
N GLU A 15 42.06 -18.80 -7.18
CA GLU A 15 41.45 -17.55 -6.77
C GLU A 15 40.11 -17.94 -6.17
N GLU A 16 39.97 -17.77 -4.85
CA GLU A 16 38.70 -17.82 -4.20
C GLU A 16 37.83 -16.83 -4.95
N ARG A 17 36.94 -17.34 -5.81
CA ARG A 17 35.87 -16.55 -6.39
C ARG A 17 35.10 -16.03 -5.20
N LYS A 18 35.39 -14.79 -4.77
CA LYS A 18 34.58 -14.05 -3.80
C LYS A 18 33.14 -14.24 -4.25
N LYS A 19 32.39 -15.06 -3.52
CA LYS A 19 30.97 -15.27 -3.78
C LYS A 19 30.35 -13.88 -3.76
N ILE A 20 29.75 -13.53 -4.89
CA ILE A 20 29.17 -12.21 -5.16
C ILE A 20 28.03 -11.99 -4.15
N ASP A 21 28.34 -11.40 -3.01
CA ASP A 21 27.36 -10.95 -2.00
C ASP A 21 26.59 -9.71 -2.48
N SER A 22 27.14 -8.99 -3.47
CA SER A 22 26.55 -7.77 -4.04
C SER A 22 25.17 -7.99 -4.70
N LYS A 23 24.83 -9.22 -5.10
CA LYS A 23 23.51 -9.53 -5.68
C LYS A 23 22.40 -9.50 -4.61
N LYS A 24 22.75 -9.83 -3.36
CA LYS A 24 21.83 -9.74 -2.21
C LYS A 24 21.64 -8.28 -1.78
N ASP A 25 22.71 -7.50 -1.77
CA ASP A 25 22.67 -6.06 -1.47
C ASP A 25 21.87 -5.24 -2.50
N PHE A 26 22.02 -5.52 -3.79
CA PHE A 26 21.23 -4.86 -4.83
C PHE A 26 19.74 -5.19 -4.72
N SER A 27 19.40 -6.48 -4.57
CA SER A 27 18.00 -6.91 -4.46
C SER A 27 17.32 -6.31 -3.23
N GLN A 28 18.01 -6.27 -2.08
CA GLN A 28 17.49 -5.66 -0.86
C GLN A 28 17.29 -4.15 -1.01
N SER A 29 18.30 -3.44 -1.54
CA SER A 29 18.20 -1.99 -1.80
C SER A 29 17.07 -1.68 -2.78
N PHE A 30 16.94 -2.45 -3.87
CA PHE A 30 15.88 -2.27 -4.86
C PHE A 30 14.48 -2.50 -4.27
N ASN A 31 14.30 -3.54 -3.46
CA ASN A 31 13.01 -3.80 -2.79
C ASN A 31 12.66 -2.68 -1.81
N LYS A 32 13.65 -2.12 -1.09
CA LYS A 32 13.45 -0.99 -0.18
C LYS A 32 13.00 0.27 -0.92
N GLU A 33 13.66 0.62 -2.03
CA GLU A 33 13.26 1.77 -2.85
C GLU A 33 11.88 1.58 -3.47
N ARG A 34 11.54 0.36 -3.91
CA ARG A 34 10.20 0.03 -4.41
C ARG A 34 9.13 0.20 -3.32
N GLN A 35 9.40 -0.25 -2.10
CA GLN A 35 8.50 -0.08 -0.96
C GLN A 35 8.27 1.40 -0.66
N LYS A 36 9.35 2.18 -0.57
CA LYS A 36 9.28 3.64 -0.33
C LYS A 36 8.46 4.36 -1.40
N LYS A 37 8.65 4.02 -2.68
CA LYS A 37 7.86 4.57 -3.78
C LYS A 37 6.36 4.23 -3.62
N SER A 38 6.04 3.01 -3.21
CA SER A 38 4.65 2.60 -2.98
C SER A 38 4.03 3.37 -1.80
N GLU A 39 4.78 3.60 -0.73
CA GLU A 39 4.34 4.42 0.41
C GLU A 39 4.07 5.88 0.00
N GLU A 40 4.94 6.47 -0.84
CA GLU A 40 4.74 7.80 -1.40
C GLU A 40 3.46 7.87 -2.25
N GLN A 41 3.23 6.88 -3.12
CA GLN A 41 2.01 6.80 -3.93
C GLN A 41 0.73 6.68 -3.08
N LEU A 42 0.77 5.89 -2.00
CA LEU A 42 -0.36 5.77 -1.08
C LEU A 42 -0.65 7.09 -0.37
N LYS A 43 0.39 7.85 -0.01
CA LYS A 43 0.26 9.17 0.60
C LYS A 43 -0.38 10.17 -0.37
N ASP A 44 0.07 10.20 -1.62
CA ASP A 44 -0.51 11.07 -2.65
C ASP A 44 -1.99 10.76 -2.89
N LEU A 45 -2.35 9.47 -2.98
CA LEU A 45 -3.74 9.03 -3.10
C LEU A 45 -4.58 9.47 -1.91
N MET A 46 -4.06 9.34 -0.68
CA MET A 46 -4.71 9.79 0.54
C MET A 46 -4.95 11.30 0.54
N ASP A 47 -3.97 12.09 0.11
CA ASP A 47 -4.12 13.55 0.04
C ASP A 47 -5.16 13.97 -1.01
N ASP A 48 -5.26 13.25 -2.13
CA ASP A 48 -6.32 13.47 -3.12
C ASP A 48 -7.70 13.04 -2.61
N ILE A 49 -7.79 11.97 -1.81
CA ILE A 49 -9.03 11.59 -1.11
C ILE A 49 -9.48 12.72 -0.19
N LYS A 50 -8.58 13.29 0.61
CA LYS A 50 -8.89 14.41 1.51
C LYS A 50 -9.44 15.61 0.74
N LYS A 51 -8.81 15.99 -0.37
CA LYS A 51 -9.29 17.09 -1.23
C LYS A 51 -10.70 16.81 -1.76
N LYS A 52 -10.96 15.59 -2.24
CA LYS A 52 -12.28 15.19 -2.76
C LYS A 52 -13.34 15.13 -1.64
N GLY A 53 -12.97 14.65 -0.45
CA GLY A 53 -13.83 14.64 0.73
C GLY A 53 -14.23 16.05 1.15
N ASN A 54 -13.27 16.98 1.23
CA ASN A 54 -13.55 18.39 1.53
C ASN A 54 -14.47 19.03 0.48
N ARG A 55 -14.23 18.74 -0.81
CA ARG A 55 -15.10 19.22 -1.89
C ARG A 55 -16.51 18.67 -1.76
N LEU A 56 -16.66 17.39 -1.44
CA LEU A 56 -17.95 16.74 -1.22
C LEU A 56 -18.73 17.39 -0.07
N VAL A 57 -18.07 17.65 1.06
CA VAL A 57 -18.71 18.30 2.22
C VAL A 57 -19.28 19.67 1.87
N ILE A 58 -18.59 20.44 1.01
CA ILE A 58 -19.01 21.78 0.58
C ILE A 58 -20.13 21.70 -0.47
N THR A 59 -19.91 20.92 -1.52
CA THR A 59 -20.77 20.87 -2.71
C THR A 59 -22.05 20.08 -2.50
N LYS A 60 -21.98 19.01 -1.69
CA LYS A 60 -23.06 18.05 -1.46
C LYS A 60 -23.69 17.63 -2.80
N SER A 61 -22.84 17.24 -3.75
CA SER A 61 -23.28 16.83 -5.08
C SER A 61 -23.08 15.33 -5.28
N TYR A 62 -24.00 14.70 -6.02
CA TYR A 62 -23.89 13.29 -6.35
C TYR A 62 -22.64 12.97 -7.17
N ALA A 63 -22.21 13.92 -8.02
CA ALA A 63 -20.99 13.79 -8.80
C ALA A 63 -19.75 13.71 -7.88
N ASP A 64 -19.75 14.47 -6.79
CA ASP A 64 -18.67 14.47 -5.81
C ASP A 64 -18.66 13.20 -4.95
N VAL A 65 -19.83 12.68 -4.59
CA VAL A 65 -19.94 11.36 -3.92
C VAL A 65 -19.32 10.28 -4.80
N ARG A 66 -19.67 10.25 -6.08
CA ARG A 66 -19.12 9.28 -7.04
C ARG A 66 -17.61 9.42 -7.19
N ALA A 67 -17.10 10.65 -7.29
CA ALA A 67 -15.68 10.91 -7.41
C ALA A 67 -14.89 10.48 -6.15
N TYR A 68 -15.48 10.69 -4.97
CA TYR A 68 -14.92 10.28 -3.68
C TYR A 68 -14.89 8.75 -3.53
N LYS A 69 -16.02 8.07 -3.81
CA LYS A 69 -16.12 6.60 -3.83
C LYS A 69 -15.08 5.95 -4.74
N ASN A 70 -14.91 6.48 -5.95
CA ASN A 70 -13.92 5.95 -6.90
C ASN A 70 -12.49 6.08 -6.38
N GLN A 71 -12.14 7.24 -5.81
CA GLN A 71 -10.79 7.46 -5.27
C GLN A 71 -10.49 6.52 -4.10
N ILE A 72 -11.46 6.32 -3.21
CA ILE A 72 -11.33 5.39 -2.08
C ILE A 72 -11.10 3.96 -2.58
N LYS A 73 -11.87 3.54 -3.60
CA LYS A 73 -11.71 2.23 -4.22
C LYS A 73 -10.30 2.03 -4.80
N GLU A 74 -9.75 3.05 -5.46
CA GLU A 74 -8.38 3.01 -5.98
C GLU A 74 -7.35 2.88 -4.86
N TYR A 75 -7.47 3.69 -3.81
CA TYR A 75 -6.61 3.61 -2.63
C TYR A 75 -6.65 2.24 -1.96
N LEU A 76 -7.84 1.70 -1.69
CA LEU A 76 -7.98 0.41 -1.01
C LEU A 76 -7.33 -0.72 -1.82
N LYS A 77 -7.43 -0.70 -3.16
CA LYS A 77 -6.72 -1.64 -4.03
C LYS A 77 -5.21 -1.50 -3.92
N SER A 78 -4.69 -0.27 -3.95
CA SER A 78 -3.25 -0.01 -3.82
C SER A 78 -2.72 -0.44 -2.44
N VAL A 79 -3.50 -0.24 -1.37
CA VAL A 79 -3.13 -0.71 -0.03
C VAL A 79 -3.08 -2.23 0.02
N LEU A 80 -4.06 -2.91 -0.56
CA LEU A 80 -4.07 -4.37 -0.62
C LEU A 80 -2.84 -4.91 -1.37
N GLU A 81 -2.51 -4.33 -2.52
CA GLU A 81 -1.32 -4.67 -3.29
C GLU A 81 -0.03 -4.42 -2.48
N TYR A 82 0.05 -3.28 -1.79
CA TYR A 82 1.17 -2.96 -0.91
C TYR A 82 1.34 -4.00 0.21
N MET A 83 0.25 -4.37 0.88
CA MET A 83 0.27 -5.37 1.96
C MET A 83 0.78 -6.74 1.48
N TYR A 84 0.33 -7.22 0.31
CA TYR A 84 0.80 -8.47 -0.28
C TYR A 84 2.29 -8.43 -0.67
N ASN A 85 2.80 -7.26 -1.05
CA ASN A 85 4.22 -7.11 -1.39
C ASN A 85 5.13 -7.04 -0.16
N VAL A 86 4.64 -6.50 0.97
CA VAL A 86 5.45 -6.26 2.18
C VAL A 86 5.38 -7.40 3.20
N LYS A 87 4.19 -7.98 3.45
CA LYS A 87 4.01 -9.01 4.50
C LYS A 87 3.95 -10.41 3.90
N LYS A 88 4.81 -11.31 4.39
CA LYS A 88 4.82 -12.74 4.03
C LYS A 88 3.77 -13.56 4.78
N ASP A 89 3.30 -13.10 5.93
CA ASP A 89 2.19 -13.70 6.70
C ASP A 89 0.97 -12.77 6.67
N ILE A 90 -0.06 -13.20 5.94
CA ILE A 90 -1.12 -12.32 5.42
C ILE A 90 -2.44 -12.54 6.18
N SER A 91 -2.67 -13.74 6.74
CA SER A 91 -4.01 -14.17 7.18
C SER A 91 -4.67 -13.28 8.22
N PHE A 92 -3.94 -12.82 9.24
CA PHE A 92 -4.52 -11.95 10.28
C PHE A 92 -4.88 -10.56 9.74
N TRP A 93 -3.97 -9.97 8.96
CA TRP A 93 -4.12 -8.64 8.39
C TRP A 93 -5.18 -8.58 7.29
N GLN A 94 -5.38 -9.69 6.57
CA GLN A 94 -6.38 -9.82 5.53
C GLN A 94 -7.81 -9.73 6.12
N THR A 95 -8.08 -10.43 7.22
CA THR A 95 -9.39 -10.35 7.90
C THR A 95 -9.66 -8.93 8.37
N GLN A 96 -8.69 -8.29 9.03
CA GLN A 96 -8.85 -6.92 9.53
C GLN A 96 -9.07 -5.92 8.39
N TYR A 97 -8.31 -6.06 7.29
CA TYR A 97 -8.47 -5.23 6.10
C TYR A 97 -9.91 -5.30 5.57
N PHE A 98 -10.46 -6.50 5.37
CA PHE A 98 -11.81 -6.63 4.83
C PHE A 98 -12.89 -6.08 5.76
N ILE A 99 -12.75 -6.27 7.08
CA ILE A 99 -13.66 -5.65 8.07
C ILE A 99 -13.64 -4.12 7.96
N THR A 100 -12.44 -3.53 7.83
CA THR A 100 -12.32 -2.08 7.65
C THR A 100 -12.90 -1.62 6.32
N VAL A 101 -12.69 -2.36 5.22
CA VAL A 101 -13.29 -2.06 3.92
C VAL A 101 -14.82 -2.09 3.98
N ASP A 102 -15.41 -3.10 4.62
CA ASP A 102 -16.87 -3.20 4.78
C ASP A 102 -17.42 -2.02 5.60
N THR A 103 -16.69 -1.61 6.64
CA THR A 103 -17.04 -0.44 7.46
C THR A 103 -16.99 0.85 6.64
N ILE A 104 -15.96 1.02 5.79
CA ILE A 104 -15.85 2.17 4.89
C ILE A 104 -16.99 2.18 3.87
N ASP A 105 -17.34 1.02 3.30
CA ASP A 105 -18.42 0.92 2.31
C ASP A 105 -19.78 1.31 2.92
N ALA A 106 -20.08 0.82 4.14
CA ALA A 106 -21.26 1.21 4.88
C ALA A 106 -21.35 2.73 5.10
N LYS A 107 -20.24 3.37 5.51
CA LYS A 107 -20.17 4.84 5.67
C LYS A 107 -20.34 5.60 4.35
N LEU A 108 -19.81 5.07 3.25
CA LEU A 108 -20.01 5.65 1.93
C LEU A 108 -21.46 5.52 1.45
N GLN A 109 -22.17 4.47 1.89
CA GLN A 109 -23.60 4.34 1.68
C GLN A 109 -24.38 5.36 2.52
N GLU A 110 -24.05 5.53 3.81
CA GLU A 110 -24.65 6.57 4.67
C GLU A 110 -24.56 7.96 4.03
N ILE A 111 -23.42 8.34 3.46
CA ILE A 111 -23.25 9.60 2.72
C ILE A 111 -24.20 9.69 1.51
N THR A 112 -24.40 8.59 0.80
CA THR A 112 -25.26 8.55 -0.38
C THR A 112 -26.73 8.70 0.03
N ASP A 113 -27.14 8.02 1.09
CA ASP A 113 -28.50 8.04 1.61
C ASP A 113 -28.84 9.41 2.21
N ALA A 114 -27.92 9.99 2.99
CA ALA A 114 -28.05 11.34 3.54
C ALA A 114 -28.14 12.43 2.45
N LEU A 115 -27.59 12.18 1.27
CA LEU A 115 -27.70 13.11 0.14
C LEU A 115 -29.06 13.00 -0.56
N LEU A 116 -29.67 11.81 -0.55
CA LEU A 116 -30.98 11.55 -1.16
C LEU A 116 -32.14 11.91 -0.23
N SER A 117 -31.94 11.87 1.08
CA SER A 117 -32.95 12.29 2.05
C SER A 117 -33.16 13.81 2.00
N GLU A 118 -34.40 14.25 1.80
CA GLU A 118 -34.77 15.67 1.81
C GLU A 118 -34.63 16.32 3.20
N GLU A 119 -34.49 15.53 4.26
CA GLU A 119 -34.12 15.98 5.60
C GLU A 119 -32.61 16.26 5.66
N LYS A 120 -32.28 17.52 5.36
CA LYS A 120 -30.93 18.07 5.49
C LYS A 120 -30.57 18.33 6.96
N ASP A 121 -30.45 17.29 7.76
CA ASP A 121 -29.61 17.40 8.95
C ASP A 121 -28.15 17.48 8.50
N ASN A 122 -27.70 18.73 8.29
CA ASN A 122 -26.37 19.14 7.83
C ASN A 122 -25.18 18.54 8.63
N ILE A 123 -25.45 17.82 9.72
CA ILE A 123 -24.49 17.36 10.72
C ILE A 123 -23.78 16.04 10.34
N SER A 124 -24.24 15.28 9.35
CA SER A 124 -23.70 13.92 9.09
C SER A 124 -22.49 13.84 8.13
N ILE A 125 -22.51 14.51 6.97
CA ILE A 125 -21.54 14.17 5.88
C ILE A 125 -20.09 14.47 6.26
N ALA A 126 -19.82 15.59 6.94
CA ALA A 126 -18.46 15.95 7.34
C ALA A 126 -17.86 14.95 8.34
N SER A 127 -18.63 14.58 9.37
CA SER A 127 -18.22 13.57 10.36
C SER A 127 -17.96 12.23 9.69
N THR A 128 -18.87 11.78 8.82
CA THR A 128 -18.71 10.50 8.11
C THR A 128 -17.47 10.52 7.21
N VAL A 129 -17.17 11.65 6.54
CA VAL A 129 -15.94 11.82 5.75
C VAL A 129 -14.68 11.75 6.64
N ASP A 130 -14.67 12.40 7.79
CA ASP A 130 -13.54 12.37 8.73
C ASP A 130 -13.31 10.96 9.30
N GLU A 131 -14.39 10.26 9.64
CA GLU A 131 -14.35 8.87 10.09
C GLU A 131 -13.80 7.91 9.02
N ILE A 132 -14.23 8.07 7.76
CA ILE A 132 -13.67 7.31 6.63
C ILE A 132 -12.17 7.58 6.52
N GLN A 133 -11.74 8.84 6.57
CA GLN A 133 -10.32 9.18 6.49
C GLN A 133 -9.52 8.58 7.65
N GLY A 134 -10.06 8.57 8.86
CA GLY A 134 -9.47 7.91 10.03
C GLY A 134 -9.26 6.41 9.81
N LEU A 135 -10.33 5.72 9.38
CA LEU A 135 -10.26 4.28 9.05
C LEU A 135 -9.18 4.00 7.99
N MET A 136 -9.07 4.83 6.95
CA MET A 136 -8.11 4.64 5.88
C MET A 136 -6.65 4.81 6.33
N VAL A 137 -6.39 5.67 7.33
CA VAL A 137 -5.07 5.83 7.94
C VAL A 137 -4.71 4.59 8.77
N ASP A 138 -5.68 3.97 9.42
CA ASP A 138 -5.45 2.80 10.28
C ASP A 138 -5.15 1.52 9.49
N ILE A 139 -5.58 1.39 8.23
CA ILE A 139 -5.31 0.19 7.40
C ILE A 139 -3.80 -0.03 7.15
N TYR A 140 -3.03 1.06 7.06
CA TYR A 140 -1.61 1.02 6.73
C TYR A 140 -0.69 0.96 7.97
N LYS A 141 -1.21 1.27 9.16
CA LYS A 141 -0.41 1.28 10.41
C LYS A 141 0.04 -0.11 10.87
#